data_AF-A0AAE5VRI5-F1
#
_entry.id   AF-A0AAE5VRI5-F1
#
_cell.length_a   1.000
_cell.length_b   1.000
_cell.length_c   1.000
_cell.angle_alpha   90.00
_cell.angle_beta   90.00
_cell.angle_gamma   90.00
#
_symmetry.space_group_name_H-M   'P 1'
#
loop_
_entity.id
_entity.type
_entity.pdbx_description
1 polymer ?
#
loop_
_entity_poly.entity_id
_entity_poly.type
_entity_poly.pdbx_seq_one_letter_code
_entity_poly.pdbx_strand_id
1 'polypeptide(L)'
;MRTGMHARGFTLLEMLVVVVIIGIVMGAVVVNAQPSQRTVLEHQAQRLIFLLQAAHDEARLRSQPIMWEATPEGYRFLIRERDTWQPLRDDLLRAGQWRRPLSALSLMQVGR
;
A
#
# COMPACT_ATOMS: atom_id res chain seq x y z
N MET A 1 25.51 -62.68 -19.51
CA MET A 1 25.54 -62.12 -18.13
C MET A 1 24.85 -60.77 -18.17
N ARG A 2 23.56 -60.71 -17.84
CA ARG A 2 22.77 -59.46 -17.80
C ARG A 2 22.42 -59.18 -16.34
N THR A 3 23.16 -58.25 -15.74
CA THR A 3 22.87 -57.71 -14.41
C THR A 3 21.62 -56.84 -14.51
N GLY A 4 20.48 -57.34 -14.02
CA GLY A 4 19.26 -56.54 -13.90
C GLY A 4 19.45 -55.49 -12.81
N MET A 5 19.44 -54.22 -13.20
CA MET A 5 19.31 -53.11 -12.25
C MET A 5 17.96 -53.25 -11.54
N HIS A 6 17.98 -53.59 -10.25
CA HIS A 6 16.79 -53.52 -9.41
C HIS A 6 16.32 -52.06 -9.37
N ALA A 7 15.26 -51.76 -10.12
CA ALA A 7 14.52 -50.52 -9.98
C ALA A 7 13.97 -50.48 -8.55
N ARG A 8 14.57 -49.64 -7.70
CA ARG A 8 14.05 -49.37 -6.35
C ARG A 8 12.68 -48.71 -6.53
N GLY A 9 11.63 -49.44 -6.16
CA GLY A 9 10.26 -48.96 -6.20
C GLY A 9 10.04 -47.86 -5.17
N PHE A 10 9.35 -46.80 -5.60
CA PHE A 10 8.97 -45.67 -4.78
C PHE A 10 8.13 -46.13 -3.59
N THR A 11 8.50 -45.73 -2.37
CA THR A 11 7.76 -46.15 -1.18
C THR A 11 6.64 -45.16 -0.84
N LEU A 12 5.58 -45.60 -0.16
CA LEU A 12 4.54 -44.69 0.35
C LEU A 12 5.11 -43.61 1.28
N LEU A 13 6.15 -43.97 2.04
CA LEU A 13 6.87 -43.04 2.92
C LEU A 13 7.52 -41.92 2.12
N GLU A 14 8.09 -42.23 0.95
CA GLU A 14 8.72 -41.25 0.08
C GLU A 14 7.68 -40.24 -0.44
N MET A 15 6.47 -40.69 -0.80
CA MET A 15 5.41 -39.77 -1.25
C MET A 15 4.89 -38.92 -0.09
N LEU A 16 4.77 -39.50 1.11
CA LEU A 16 4.37 -38.76 2.31
C LEU A 16 5.38 -37.63 2.60
N VAL A 17 6.67 -37.93 2.58
CA VAL A 17 7.73 -36.94 2.82
C VAL A 17 7.72 -35.84 1.76
N VAL A 18 7.54 -36.18 0.48
CA VAL A 18 7.46 -35.19 -0.60
C VAL A 18 6.29 -34.23 -0.40
N VAL A 19 5.09 -34.75 -0.10
CA VAL A 19 3.90 -33.90 0.12
C VAL A 19 4.07 -33.03 1.37
N VAL A 20 4.68 -33.55 2.44
CA VAL A 20 4.99 -32.78 3.65
C VAL A 20 5.99 -31.67 3.33
N ILE A 21 7.07 -31.94 2.59
CA ILE A 21 8.05 -30.92 2.20
C ILE A 21 7.39 -29.85 1.32
N ILE A 22 6.60 -30.24 0.32
CA ILE A 22 5.85 -29.29 -0.53
C ILE A 22 4.93 -28.42 0.34
N GLY A 23 4.21 -29.01 1.30
CA GLY A 23 3.36 -28.29 2.23
C GLY A 23 4.12 -27.29 3.11
N ILE A 24 5.27 -27.69 3.66
CA ILE A 24 6.14 -26.80 4.45
C ILE A 24 6.70 -25.67 3.59
N VAL A 25 7.19 -25.97 2.39
CA VAL A 25 7.75 -24.98 1.46
C VAL A 25 6.67 -23.98 1.03
N MET A 26 5.48 -24.44 0.65
CA MET A 26 4.34 -23.57 0.34
C MET A 26 3.93 -22.71 1.54
N GLY A 27 3.86 -23.30 2.74
CA GLY A 27 3.55 -22.58 3.97
C GLY A 27 4.58 -21.49 4.31
N ALA A 28 5.86 -21.76 4.08
CA ALA A 28 6.94 -20.81 4.35
C ALA A 28 6.92 -19.57 3.44
N VAL A 29 6.47 -19.71 2.19
CA VAL A 29 6.39 -18.59 1.22
C VAL A 29 5.35 -17.55 1.64
N VAL A 30 4.23 -17.96 2.23
CA VAL A 30 3.16 -17.04 2.68
C VAL A 30 3.62 -16.15 3.83
N VAL A 31 4.52 -16.63 4.69
CA VAL A 31 4.98 -15.92 5.89
C VAL A 31 5.89 -14.72 5.55
N ASN A 32 6.54 -14.71 4.39
CA ASN A 32 7.44 -13.61 3.98
C ASN A 32 6.78 -12.54 3.08
N ALA A 33 5.48 -12.64 2.81
CA ALA A 33 4.75 -11.69 1.95
C ALA A 33 4.40 -10.37 2.68
N GLN A 34 5.28 -9.86 3.54
CA GLN A 34 5.11 -8.51 4.08
C GLN A 34 5.53 -7.50 3.00
N PRO A 35 4.64 -6.57 2.58
CA PRO A 35 5.02 -5.56 1.61
C PRO A 35 6.20 -4.76 2.14
N SER A 36 7.22 -4.57 1.28
CA SER A 36 8.40 -3.81 1.65
C SER A 36 8.01 -2.39 2.08
N GLN A 37 8.78 -1.78 2.98
CA GLN A 37 8.50 -0.42 3.46
C GLN A 37 8.41 0.59 2.31
N ARG A 38 9.22 0.38 1.27
CA ARG A 38 9.23 1.17 0.04
C ARG A 38 7.91 1.04 -0.72
N THR A 39 7.43 -0.18 -0.92
CA THR A 39 6.15 -0.45 -1.59
C THR A 39 4.99 0.22 -0.85
N VAL A 40 4.98 0.14 0.48
CA VAL A 40 3.95 0.79 1.31
C VAL A 40 3.97 2.32 1.14
N LEU A 41 5.15 2.92 1.09
CA LEU A 41 5.32 4.37 0.90
C LEU A 41 4.90 4.81 -0.51
N GLU A 42 5.29 4.07 -1.54
CA GLU A 42 4.90 4.33 -2.94
C GLU A 42 3.37 4.29 -3.10
N HIS A 43 2.70 3.30 -2.49
CA HIS A 43 1.24 3.20 -2.53
C HIS A 43 0.57 4.37 -1.80
N GLN A 44 1.14 4.83 -0.69
CA GLN A 44 0.63 6.00 0.03
C GLN A 44 0.80 7.29 -0.77
N ALA A 45 1.97 7.48 -1.40
CA ALA A 45 2.23 8.62 -2.27
C ALA A 45 1.26 8.65 -3.46
N GLN A 46 1.06 7.50 -4.13
CA GLN A 46 0.14 7.39 -5.26
C GLN A 46 -1.30 7.74 -4.86
N ARG A 47 -1.75 7.24 -3.71
CA ARG A 47 -3.06 7.58 -3.17
C ARG A 47 -3.19 9.07 -2.85
N LEU A 48 -2.15 9.68 -2.26
CA LEU A 48 -2.15 11.11 -1.94
C LEU A 48 -2.21 11.96 -3.21
N ILE A 49 -1.44 11.61 -4.25
CA ILE A 49 -1.46 12.29 -5.55
C ILE A 49 -2.88 12.29 -6.12
N PHE A 50 -3.55 11.14 -6.11
CA PHE A 50 -4.93 11.04 -6.58
C PHE A 50 -5.89 11.95 -5.81
N LEU A 51 -5.77 12.01 -4.49
CA LEU A 51 -6.61 12.89 -3.66
C LEU A 51 -6.32 14.37 -3.89
N LEU A 52 -5.06 14.75 -4.10
CA LEU A 52 -4.69 16.12 -4.42
C LEU A 52 -5.20 16.54 -5.80
N GLN A 53 -5.17 15.64 -6.79
CA GLN A 53 -5.76 15.88 -8.11
C GLN A 53 -7.29 16.06 -8.00
N ALA A 54 -7.97 15.17 -7.28
CA ALA A 54 -9.40 15.32 -7.02
C ALA A 54 -9.72 16.64 -6.29
N ALA A 55 -8.91 17.03 -5.30
CA ALA A 55 -9.08 18.31 -4.62
C ALA A 55 -8.86 19.51 -5.55
N HIS A 56 -7.92 19.40 -6.48
CA HIS A 56 -7.70 20.43 -7.49
C HIS A 56 -8.91 20.59 -8.42
N ASP A 57 -9.44 19.48 -8.94
CA ASP A 57 -10.63 19.48 -9.80
C ASP A 57 -11.86 20.01 -9.04
N GLU A 58 -12.05 19.59 -7.80
CA GLU A 58 -13.15 20.04 -6.95
C GLU A 58 -13.06 21.53 -6.63
N ALA A 59 -11.87 22.05 -6.34
CA ALA A 59 -11.64 23.47 -6.10
C ALA A 59 -12.02 24.32 -7.33
N ARG A 60 -11.74 23.80 -8.54
CA ARG A 60 -12.14 24.45 -9.81
C ARG A 60 -13.65 24.39 -10.02
N LEU A 61 -14.28 23.24 -9.79
CA LEU A 61 -15.73 23.06 -9.93
C LEU A 61 -16.50 23.96 -8.96
N ARG A 62 -16.08 24.04 -7.69
CA ARG A 62 -16.70 24.91 -6.67
C ARG A 62 -16.32 26.37 -6.80
N SER A 63 -15.31 26.70 -7.59
CA SER A 63 -14.68 28.02 -7.63
C SER A 63 -14.28 28.51 -6.23
N GLN A 64 -13.87 27.59 -5.35
CA GLN A 64 -13.50 27.85 -3.96
C GLN A 64 -12.16 27.18 -3.65
N PRO A 65 -11.21 27.88 -3.00
CA PRO A 65 -9.94 27.29 -2.61
C PRO A 65 -10.13 26.13 -1.62
N ILE A 66 -9.46 25.01 -1.91
CA ILE A 66 -9.32 23.87 -1.00
C ILE A 66 -7.87 23.85 -0.51
N MET A 67 -7.68 23.84 0.81
CA MET A 67 -6.39 23.70 1.46
C MET A 67 -6.20 22.26 1.91
N TRP A 68 -5.01 21.72 1.66
CA TRP A 68 -4.57 20.46 2.23
C TRP A 68 -3.66 20.71 3.41
N GLU A 69 -3.89 20.01 4.51
CA GLU A 69 -3.08 20.10 5.72
C GLU A 69 -2.60 18.71 6.12
N ALA A 70 -1.29 18.58 6.38
CA ALA A 70 -0.68 17.40 6.96
C ALA A 70 -0.49 17.58 8.48
N THR A 71 -0.84 16.54 9.24
CA THR A 71 -0.53 16.38 10.66
C THR A 71 0.41 15.18 10.84
N PRO A 72 1.07 15.02 12.00
CA PRO A 72 1.91 13.84 12.25
C PRO A 72 1.18 12.51 12.12
N GLU A 73 -0.13 12.48 12.39
CA GLU A 73 -0.99 11.29 12.42
C GLU A 73 -1.80 11.09 11.13
N GLY A 74 -2.04 12.16 10.37
CA GLY A 74 -2.84 12.09 9.15
C GLY A 74 -2.82 13.35 8.30
N TYR A 75 -3.86 13.51 7.49
CA TYR A 75 -4.08 14.70 6.70
C TYR A 75 -5.56 14.97 6.56
N ARG A 76 -5.90 16.22 6.24
CA ARG A 76 -7.27 16.66 5.99
C ARG A 76 -7.33 17.73 4.93
N PHE A 77 -8.51 17.87 4.35
CA PHE A 77 -8.86 18.92 3.40
C PHE A 77 -9.74 19.95 4.10
N LEU A 78 -9.52 21.22 3.79
CA LEU A 78 -10.16 22.36 4.42
C LEU A 78 -10.70 23.28 3.33
N ILE A 79 -11.84 23.90 3.58
CA ILE A 79 -12.43 24.94 2.75
C ILE A 79 -12.56 26.23 3.53
N ARG A 80 -12.55 27.36 2.83
CA ARG A 80 -12.69 28.69 3.45
C ARG A 80 -14.15 29.12 3.48
N GLU A 81 -14.78 29.07 4.64
CA GLU A 81 -16.15 29.55 4.87
C GLU A 81 -16.14 30.73 5.85
N ARG A 82 -16.78 31.84 5.48
CA ARG A 82 -16.93 33.04 6.35
C ARG A 82 -15.61 33.43 7.04
N ASP A 83 -14.54 33.40 6.26
CA ASP A 83 -13.16 33.72 6.68
C ASP A 83 -12.48 32.71 7.64
N THR A 84 -13.08 31.54 7.83
CA THR A 84 -12.54 30.45 8.66
C THR A 84 -12.26 29.21 7.81
N TRP A 85 -11.16 28.52 8.09
CA TRP A 85 -10.87 27.21 7.49
C TRP A 85 -11.65 26.13 8.22
N GLN A 86 -12.55 25.46 7.53
CA GLN A 86 -13.35 24.38 8.09
C GLN A 86 -13.06 23.05 7.38
N PRO A 87 -13.09 21.92 8.10
CA PRO A 87 -12.93 20.60 7.50
C PRO A 87 -13.94 20.37 6.39
N LEU A 88 -13.43 20.03 5.21
CA LEU A 88 -14.26 19.60 4.09
C LEU A 88 -14.84 18.23 4.42
N ARG A 89 -16.16 18.17 4.66
CA ARG A 89 -16.89 16.93 4.93
C ARG A 89 -17.50 16.43 3.62
N ASP A 90 -16.65 15.90 2.76
CA ASP A 90 -17.05 15.29 1.50
C ASP A 90 -16.60 13.82 1.46
N ASP A 91 -17.38 12.96 0.81
CA ASP A 91 -17.06 11.54 0.64
C ASP A 91 -15.89 11.33 -0.33
N LEU A 92 -15.69 12.25 -1.26
CA LEU A 92 -14.57 12.23 -2.20
C LEU A 92 -13.24 12.61 -1.54
N LEU A 93 -13.25 13.63 -0.65
CA LEU A 93 -12.06 14.23 -0.04
C LEU A 93 -12.01 13.96 1.46
N ARG A 94 -12.01 12.68 1.82
CA ARG A 94 -11.94 12.27 3.22
C ARG A 94 -10.57 12.51 3.83
N ALA A 95 -10.58 12.96 5.09
CA ALA A 95 -9.39 12.94 5.94
C ALA A 95 -8.82 11.51 6.02
N GLY A 96 -7.50 11.40 5.94
CA GLY A 96 -6.80 10.13 5.98
C GLY A 96 -5.82 10.07 7.13
N GLN A 97 -5.60 8.87 7.67
CA GLN A 97 -4.52 8.62 8.62
C GLN A 97 -3.30 8.08 7.87
N TRP A 98 -2.11 8.44 8.35
CA TRP A 98 -0.89 7.83 7.88
C TRP A 98 -0.78 6.43 8.46
N ARG A 99 -0.32 5.48 7.66
CA ARG A 99 -0.10 4.11 8.16
C ARG A 99 1.08 4.05 9.14
N ARG A 100 1.97 5.04 9.07
CA ARG A 100 3.05 5.32 10.02
C ARG A 100 3.13 6.83 10.20
N PRO A 101 3.48 7.35 11.39
CA PRO A 101 3.59 8.78 11.61
C PRO A 101 4.50 9.44 10.58
N LEU A 102 4.11 10.62 10.08
CA LEU A 102 4.97 11.39 9.20
C LEU A 102 6.21 11.84 9.97
N SER A 103 7.38 11.37 9.55
CA SER A 103 8.66 11.82 10.08
C SER A 103 9.19 13.04 9.32
N ALA A 104 9.04 13.07 8.01
CA ALA A 104 9.39 14.21 7.18
C ALA A 104 8.57 14.21 5.89
N LEU A 105 8.12 15.40 5.47
CA LEU A 105 7.56 15.66 4.16
C LEU A 105 8.47 16.66 3.45
N SER A 106 9.02 16.26 2.29
CA SER A 106 9.80 17.16 1.45
C SER A 106 9.05 17.41 0.15
N LEU A 107 8.78 18.68 -0.15
CA LEU A 107 8.24 19.09 -1.45
C LEU A 107 9.40 19.24 -2.41
N MET A 108 9.62 18.22 -3.23
CA MET A 108 10.57 18.31 -4.33
C MET A 108 9.90 19.04 -5.49
N GLN A 109 10.30 20.30 -5.73
CA GLN A 109 9.91 20.99 -6.95
C GLN A 109 10.59 20.31 -8.14
N VAL A 110 9.81 19.57 -8.93
CA VAL A 110 10.25 19.08 -10.23
C VAL A 110 10.10 20.23 -11.22
N GLY A 111 11.23 20.76 -11.68
CA GLY A 111 11.28 21.97 -12.52
C GLY A 111 10.88 21.72 -13.98
N ARG A 112 10.00 22.63 -14.44
CA ARG A 112 9.53 23.01 -15.80
C ARG A 112 9.71 22.07 -16.98
#